data_AF-A0A1K2F2F8-F1
#
_entry.id   AF-A0A1K2F2F8-F1
#
_cell.length_a   1.000
_cell.length_b   1.000
_cell.length_c   1.000
_cell.angle_alpha   90.00
_cell.angle_beta   90.00
_cell.angle_gamma   90.00
#
_symmetry.space_group_name_H-M   'P 1'
#
loop_
_entity.id
_entity.type
_entity.pdbx_description
1 polymer ?
#
loop_
_entity_poly.entity_id
_entity_poly.type
_entity_poly.pdbx_seq_one_letter_code
_entity_poly.pdbx_strand_id
1 'polypeptide(L)' 'MWPLEAFYLHDDTQVVVETLTAEIKVKQPRELADYAKAFAGLAEMAVYGDAARTLIRAAIDALE' A
#
# COMPACT_ATOMS: atom_id res chain seq x y z
N MET A 1 9.47 -5.56 -2.15
CA MET A 1 8.54 -6.59 -2.65
C MET A 1 7.31 -5.85 -3.12
N TRP A 2 6.95 -5.93 -4.40
CA TRP A 2 5.71 -5.31 -4.90
C TRP A 2 4.56 -6.29 -4.63
N PRO A 3 3.42 -5.87 -4.05
CA PRO A 3 2.27 -6.76 -3.95
C PRO A 3 1.78 -7.12 -5.36
N LEU A 4 1.33 -8.37 -5.52
CA LEU A 4 0.84 -8.88 -6.82
C LEU A 4 -0.45 -8.17 -7.23
N GLU A 5 -1.31 -7.84 -6.27
CA GLU A 5 -2.53 -7.06 -6.44
C GLU A 5 -2.56 -5.86 -5.48
N ALA A 6 -2.99 -4.70 -5.97
CA ALA A 6 -3.28 -3.56 -5.11
C ALA A 6 -4.53 -3.83 -4.27
N PHE A 7 -4.56 -3.28 -3.06
CA PHE A 7 -5.73 -3.37 -2.19
C PHE A 7 -6.02 -2.04 -1.50
N TYR A 8 -7.27 -1.86 -1.14
CA TYR A 8 -7.78 -0.72 -0.37
C TYR A 8 -8.46 -1.24 0.89
N LEU A 9 -8.05 -0.73 2.05
CA LEU A 9 -8.69 -1.01 3.33
C LEU A 9 -9.62 0.17 3.68
N HIS A 10 -10.91 -0.10 3.79
CA HIS A 10 -11.93 0.87 4.20
C HIS A 10 -12.24 0.66 5.68
N ASP A 11 -11.60 1.49 6.50
CA ASP A 11 -11.62 1.40 7.96
C ASP A 11 -11.29 -0.03 8.43
N ASP A 12 -12.04 -0.58 9.37
CA ASP A 12 -11.93 -1.95 9.86
C ASP A 12 -13.07 -2.85 9.36
N THR A 13 -13.73 -2.47 8.25
CA THR A 13 -14.99 -3.11 7.82
C THR A 13 -14.92 -3.84 6.49
N GLN A 14 -14.00 -3.43 5.58
CA GLN A 14 -13.91 -4.02 4.25
C GLN A 14 -12.53 -3.81 3.63
N VAL A 15 -12.00 -4.84 2.98
CA VAL A 15 -10.91 -4.73 2.01
C VAL A 15 -11.42 -4.98 0.61
N VAL A 16 -10.92 -4.20 -0.34
CA VAL A 16 -11.14 -4.38 -1.78
C VAL A 16 -9.81 -4.74 -2.42
N VAL A 17 -9.75 -5.87 -3.11
CA VAL A 17 -8.58 -6.29 -3.90
C VAL A 17 -8.96 -6.26 -5.38
N GLU A 18 -8.19 -5.50 -6.17
CA GLU A 18 -8.39 -5.42 -7.61
C GLU A 18 -7.45 -6.40 -8.31
N THR A 19 -8.04 -7.39 -8.98
CA THR A 19 -7.34 -8.31 -9.89
C THR A 19 -7.50 -7.84 -11.34
N LEU A 20 -6.81 -8.48 -12.28
CA LEU A 20 -6.90 -8.10 -13.70
C LEU A 20 -8.32 -8.09 -14.28
N THR A 21 -9.22 -8.96 -13.80
CA THR A 21 -10.56 -9.14 -14.38
C THR A 21 -11.69 -9.09 -13.36
N ALA A 22 -11.38 -8.99 -12.07
CA ALA A 22 -12.37 -9.07 -11.01
C ALA A 22 -11.98 -8.23 -9.78
N GLU A 23 -13.00 -7.86 -9.01
CA GLU A 23 -12.85 -7.26 -7.68
C GLU A 23 -13.22 -8.28 -6.61
N ILE A 24 -12.42 -8.38 -5.55
CA ILE A 24 -12.68 -9.23 -4.38
C ILE A 24 -12.98 -8.33 -3.18
N LYS A 25 -14.13 -8.53 -2.54
CA LYS A 25 -14.51 -7.85 -1.30
C LYS A 25 -14.35 -8.79 -0.12
N VAL A 26 -13.43 -8.44 0.78
CA VAL A 26 -13.18 -9.18 2.02
C VAL A 26 -13.84 -8.44 3.18
N LYS A 27 -14.59 -9.17 4.01
CA LYS A 27 -15.25 -8.63 5.21
C LYS A 27 -15.02 -9.47 6.47
N GLN A 28 -14.32 -10.60 6.37
CA GLN A 28 -14.07 -11.44 7.53
C GLN A 28 -13.09 -10.73 8.47
N PRO A 29 -13.42 -10.51 9.76
CA PRO A 29 -12.58 -9.71 10.66
C PRO A 29 -11.13 -10.18 10.76
N ARG A 30 -10.90 -11.50 10.73
CA ARG A 30 -9.56 -12.07 10.75
C ARG A 30 -8.75 -11.67 9.50
N GLU A 31 -9.37 -11.73 8.32
CA GLU A 31 -8.71 -11.35 7.08
C GLU A 31 -8.47 -9.84 7.02
N LEU A 32 -9.40 -9.01 7.51
CA LEU A 32 -9.20 -7.57 7.63
C LEU A 32 -7.98 -7.24 8.50
N ALA A 33 -7.79 -7.97 9.61
CA ALA A 33 -6.60 -7.83 10.45
C ALA A 33 -5.30 -8.23 9.72
N ASP A 34 -5.34 -9.28 8.90
CA ASP A 34 -4.19 -9.71 8.09
C ASP A 34 -3.80 -8.61 7.07
N TYR A 35 -4.76 -7.99 6.38
CA TYR A 35 -4.52 -6.87 5.46
C TYR A 35 -4.03 -5.61 6.18
N ALA A 36 -4.59 -5.27 7.34
CA ALA A 36 -4.12 -4.14 8.15
C ALA A 36 -2.65 -4.33 8.58
N LYS A 37 -2.28 -5.54 8.98
CA LYS A 37 -0.89 -5.88 9.32
C LYS A 37 0.03 -5.76 8.11
N ALA A 38 -0.40 -6.23 6.93
CA ALA A 38 0.38 -6.10 5.70
C ALA A 38 0.60 -4.62 5.34
N PHE A 39 -0.45 -3.79 5.42
CA PHE A 39 -0.35 -2.36 5.20
C PHE A 39 0.63 -1.69 6.17
N ALA A 40 0.54 -2.01 7.47
CA ALA A 40 1.45 -1.46 8.48
C ALA A 40 2.92 -1.80 8.17
N GLY A 41 3.21 -3.05 7.79
CA GLY A 41 4.56 -3.47 7.42
C GLY A 41 5.09 -2.75 6.16
N LEU A 42 4.22 -2.45 5.19
CA LEU A 42 4.62 -1.65 4.02
C LEU A 42 4.83 -0.17 4.39
N ALA A 43 4.00 0.38 5.28
CA ALA A 43 4.09 1.76 5.74
C ALA A 43 5.38 2.03 6.53
N GLU A 44 5.89 1.06 7.27
CA GLU A 44 7.20 1.16 7.95
C GLU A 44 8.37 1.38 6.98
N MET A 45 8.25 0.94 5.73
CA MET A 45 9.28 1.12 4.70
C MET A 45 9.15 2.45 3.95
N ALA A 46 8.03 3.15 4.12
CA ALA A 46 7.76 4.37 3.38
C ALA A 46 8.51 5.56 4.00
N VAL A 47 8.96 6.47 3.11
CA VAL A 47 9.55 7.75 3.50
C VAL A 47 8.51 8.84 3.29
N TYR A 48 8.41 9.79 4.21
CA TYR A 48 7.38 10.82 4.22
C TYR A 48 7.97 12.23 4.26
N GLY A 49 7.12 13.22 3.94
CA GLY A 49 7.43 14.64 4.10
C GLY A 49 8.69 15.09 3.35
N ASP A 50 9.51 15.89 4.02
CA ASP A 50 10.70 16.50 3.41
C ASP A 50 11.75 15.47 3.01
N ALA A 51 11.90 14.39 3.78
CA ALA A 51 12.83 13.31 3.43
C ALA A 51 12.45 12.65 2.10
N ALA A 52 11.15 12.40 1.87
CA ALA A 52 10.66 11.87 0.60
C ALA A 52 10.91 12.85 -0.55
N ARG A 53 10.65 14.14 -0.32
CA ARG A 53 10.89 15.20 -1.32
C ARG A 53 12.36 15.29 -1.72
N THR A 54 13.27 15.14 -0.76
CA THR A 54 14.72 15.13 -1.04
C THR A 54 15.11 13.95 -1.92
N LEU A 55 14.62 12.74 -1.64
CA LEU A 55 14.89 11.57 -2.47
C LEU A 55 14.38 11.76 -3.91
N ILE A 56 13.18 12.33 -4.06
CA ILE A 56 12.60 12.63 -5.38
C ILE A 56 13.46 13.65 -6.14
N ARG A 57 13.88 14.74 -5.51
CA ARG A 57 14.74 15.76 -6.14
C ARG A 57 16.07 15.18 -6.58
N ALA A 58 16.73 14.43 -5.70
CA ALA A 58 18.00 13.79 -6.03
C ALA A 58 17.89 12.84 -7.24
N ALA A 59 16.76 12.13 -7.38
CA ALA A 59 16.52 11.28 -8.54
C ALA A 59 16.30 12.08 -9.84
N ILE A 60 15.65 13.25 -9.75
CA ILE A 60 15.47 14.16 -10.91
C ILE A 60 16.82 14.74 -11.34
N ASP A 61 17.61 15.25 -10.40
CA ASP A 61 18.92 15.84 -10.67
C ASP A 61 19.89 14.84 -11.34
N ALA A 62 19.70 13.53 -11.10
CA ALA A 62 20.50 12.47 -11.69
C ALA A 62 20.14 12.11 -13.15
N LEU A 63 19.08 12.71 -13.71
CA LEU A 63 18.67 12.52 -15.10
C LEU A 63 19.33 13.54 -16.06
N GLU A 64 19.90 14.61 -15.52
CA GLU A 64 20.68 15.61 -16.27
C GLU A 64 22.16 15.21 -16.40
#